data_AF-A0AAD6KD44-F1
#
_entry.id   AF-A0AAD6KD44-F1
#
_cell.length_a   1.000
_cell.length_b   1.000
_cell.length_c   1.000
_cell.angle_alpha   90.00
_cell.angle_beta   90.00
_cell.angle_gamma   90.00
#
_symmetry.space_group_name_H-M   'P 1'
#
loop_
_entity.id
_entity.type
_entity.pdbx_description
1 polymer ?
#
loop_
_entity_poly.entity_id
_entity_poly.type
_entity_poly.pdbx_seq_one_letter_code
_entity_poly.pdbx_strand_id
1 'polypeptide(L)'
;MMKLALISTFLFFLLFSTSHAHLAPRTLLHSFSKISTNSNRSLTTKELWFNQTLDHYSPFDHHKFQQRYYEFLDYFRVPDGPIFLKICGESSCDGIANDYIGVLAKKFGAAVVSLEHRYYGKSLPFKSTTTENLRYLSSKQALFDLAVFRQYYQESLNLKLNRTGVENPWFVFGVSYSGALSAWFRLKFPHLTCGSLASSAVVLAVYNYSEFDQQIGESAGAECKAALQETTQLVEERLASNKKAVKTLFGAAGLEIDGDFLYFLADAAAIAFQYGNPDKLCPPTCASKEGWRRSGGGICKIC
;
A
#
# COMPACT_ATOMS: atom_id res chain seq x y z
N MET A 1 -2.59 -5.60 83.46
CA MET A 1 -1.85 -4.42 82.95
C MET A 1 -2.44 -4.02 81.59
N MET A 2 -2.73 -2.72 81.42
CA MET A 2 -3.06 -1.91 80.22
C MET A 2 -3.82 -2.55 79.03
N LYS A 3 -5.04 -2.12 78.66
CA LYS A 3 -5.50 -0.86 78.02
C LYS A 3 -5.04 -0.61 76.56
N LEU A 4 -6.06 -0.48 75.70
CA LEU A 4 -6.26 0.50 74.59
C LEU A 4 -5.59 0.30 73.20
N ALA A 5 -6.48 0.21 72.20
CA ALA A 5 -6.70 1.18 71.11
C ALA A 5 -5.96 1.10 69.75
N LEU A 6 -6.81 1.21 68.71
CA LEU A 6 -6.69 1.96 67.44
C LEU A 6 -5.83 1.44 66.26
N ILE A 7 -6.52 1.32 65.11
CA ILE A 7 -6.17 1.69 63.72
C ILE A 7 -4.94 1.02 63.08
N SER A 8 -5.17 0.36 61.93
CA SER A 8 -4.56 0.69 60.62
C SER A 8 -4.41 -0.54 59.72
N THR A 9 -4.94 -0.43 58.50
CA THR A 9 -4.37 -0.94 57.22
C THR A 9 -3.80 -2.36 57.13
N PHE A 10 -4.34 -3.21 56.25
CA PHE A 10 -3.51 -3.85 55.21
C PHE A 10 -4.32 -4.44 54.03
N LEU A 11 -4.10 -3.84 52.87
CA LEU A 11 -4.01 -4.41 51.52
C LEU A 11 -5.05 -5.40 51.01
N PHE A 12 -5.85 -4.93 50.04
CA PHE A 12 -6.15 -5.70 48.84
C PHE A 12 -5.67 -4.89 47.62
N PHE A 13 -4.48 -5.23 47.10
CA PHE A 13 -3.97 -4.70 45.84
C PHE A 13 -4.74 -5.36 44.69
N LEU A 14 -5.63 -4.62 44.03
CA LEU A 14 -6.05 -4.92 42.67
C LEU A 14 -5.11 -4.18 41.72
N LEU A 15 -4.12 -4.92 41.21
CA LEU A 15 -3.32 -4.52 40.06
C LEU A 15 -4.23 -4.57 38.81
N PHE A 16 -4.82 -3.43 38.45
CA PHE A 16 -5.20 -3.17 37.06
C PHE A 16 -4.11 -2.31 36.42
N SER A 17 -3.16 -2.98 35.81
CA SER A 17 -2.21 -2.40 34.87
C SER A 17 -2.99 -1.87 33.66
N THR A 18 -3.28 -0.57 33.63
CA THR A 18 -3.78 0.09 32.41
C THR A 18 -2.60 0.29 31.46
N SER A 19 -2.29 -0.76 30.70
CA SER A 19 -1.39 -0.67 29.55
C SER A 19 -2.02 0.27 28.52
N HIS A 20 -1.47 1.48 28.42
CA HIS A 20 -1.74 2.41 27.33
C HIS A 20 -1.14 1.81 26.05
N ALA A 21 -1.93 1.02 25.33
CA ALA A 21 -1.59 0.61 23.99
C ALA A 21 -1.81 1.81 23.06
N HIS A 22 -0.73 2.51 22.73
CA HIS A 22 -0.68 3.39 21.58
C HIS A 22 -1.04 2.56 20.33
N LEU A 23 -2.27 2.71 19.83
CA LEU A 23 -2.65 2.22 18.52
C LEU A 23 -1.95 3.10 17.48
N ALA A 24 -0.82 2.63 16.97
CA ALA A 24 -0.24 3.16 15.74
C ALA A 24 -1.24 2.91 14.58
N PRO A 25 -1.37 3.83 13.60
CA PRO A 25 -2.32 3.72 12.48
C PRO A 25 -1.96 2.63 11.44
N ARG A 26 -1.09 1.67 11.78
CA ARG A 26 -0.66 0.58 10.90
C ARG A 26 -1.68 -0.56 10.74
N THR A 27 -2.75 -0.59 11.53
CA THR A 27 -3.73 -1.70 11.53
C THR A 27 -4.84 -1.58 10.50
N LEU A 28 -5.10 -0.39 9.94
CA LEU A 28 -6.13 -0.22 8.92
C LEU A 28 -5.77 -0.91 7.60
N LEU A 29 -4.49 -0.93 7.20
CA LEU A 29 -4.06 -1.64 5.99
C LEU A 29 -4.11 -3.17 6.11
N HIS A 30 -3.97 -3.74 7.31
CA HIS A 30 -3.98 -5.20 7.50
C HIS A 30 -5.38 -5.81 7.69
N SER A 31 -6.37 -5.01 8.09
CA SER A 31 -7.72 -5.51 8.44
C SER A 31 -8.57 -5.89 7.21
N PHE A 32 -8.25 -5.40 6.02
CA PHE A 32 -9.05 -5.64 4.81
C PHE A 32 -8.79 -6.97 4.09
N SER A 33 -7.87 -7.81 4.60
CA SER A 33 -7.65 -9.15 4.04
C SER A 33 -8.60 -10.22 4.60
N LYS A 34 -9.49 -9.89 5.56
CA LYS A 34 -10.14 -10.91 6.40
C LYS A 34 -11.67 -11.01 6.28
N ILE A 35 -12.24 -11.13 5.07
CA ILE A 35 -13.56 -11.77 4.84
C ILE A 35 -13.50 -12.63 3.56
N SER A 36 -14.01 -13.87 3.64
CA SER A 36 -14.11 -14.96 2.63
C SER A 36 -13.30 -16.21 2.99
N THR A 37 -13.86 -17.03 3.87
CA THR A 37 -13.44 -18.42 4.11
C THR A 37 -13.66 -19.22 2.82
N ASN A 38 -12.61 -19.37 2.01
CA ASN A 38 -12.56 -20.36 0.94
C ASN A 38 -11.08 -20.76 0.76
N SER A 39 -10.83 -22.06 0.67
CA SER A 39 -9.52 -22.70 0.64
C SER A 39 -8.71 -22.45 -0.66
N ASN A 40 -8.91 -21.32 -1.34
CA ASN A 40 -8.34 -21.06 -2.67
C ASN A 40 -7.99 -19.58 -2.96
N ARG A 41 -7.51 -18.83 -1.94
CA ARG A 41 -7.16 -17.41 -2.09
C ARG A 41 -5.79 -17.15 -2.75
N SER A 42 -4.89 -18.13 -2.76
CA SER A 42 -3.54 -17.99 -3.29
C SER A 42 -3.27 -19.11 -4.30
N LEU A 43 -2.70 -18.76 -5.44
CA LEU A 43 -2.19 -19.72 -6.44
C LEU A 43 -0.86 -20.32 -5.98
N THR A 44 0.00 -19.50 -5.36
CA THR A 44 1.23 -19.98 -4.72
C THR A 44 1.66 -19.03 -3.60
N THR A 45 2.34 -19.58 -2.60
CA THR A 45 3.06 -18.84 -1.55
C THR A 45 4.51 -19.31 -1.43
N LYS A 46 4.96 -20.19 -2.33
CA LYS A 46 6.32 -20.74 -2.32
C LYS A 46 7.31 -19.68 -2.78
N GLU A 47 8.18 -19.27 -1.87
CA GLU A 47 9.22 -18.28 -2.15
C GLU A 47 10.32 -18.89 -3.03
N LEU A 48 10.71 -18.13 -4.05
CA LEU A 48 11.88 -18.39 -4.88
C LEU A 48 12.80 -17.17 -4.86
N TRP A 49 14.05 -17.37 -5.22
CA TRP A 49 15.10 -16.37 -5.07
C TRP A 49 15.93 -16.23 -6.34
N PHE A 50 16.23 -15.00 -6.69
CA PHE A 50 17.02 -14.62 -7.84
C PHE A 50 18.20 -13.74 -7.41
N ASN A 51 19.40 -14.02 -7.95
CA ASN A 51 20.60 -13.22 -7.74
C ASN A 51 20.55 -11.96 -8.62
N GLN A 52 20.03 -10.86 -8.08
CA GLN A 52 19.87 -9.59 -8.79
C GLN A 52 21.12 -8.70 -8.68
N THR A 53 21.40 -7.93 -9.72
CA THR A 53 22.45 -6.90 -9.74
C THR A 53 22.08 -5.73 -8.81
N LEU A 54 23.01 -5.32 -7.96
CA LEU A 54 22.79 -4.19 -7.05
C LEU A 54 22.61 -2.88 -7.82
N ASP A 55 23.54 -2.57 -8.72
CA ASP A 55 23.59 -1.33 -9.48
C ASP A 55 23.66 -1.59 -10.99
N HIS A 56 22.55 -1.35 -11.68
CA HIS A 56 22.49 -1.50 -13.14
C HIS A 56 23.16 -0.34 -13.91
N TYR A 57 23.57 0.72 -13.22
CA TYR A 57 24.17 1.92 -13.82
C TYR A 57 25.68 2.00 -13.64
N SER A 58 26.27 1.07 -12.87
CA SER A 58 27.71 0.97 -12.69
C SER A 58 28.23 -0.33 -13.31
N PRO A 59 28.96 -0.28 -14.44
CA PRO A 59 29.52 -1.49 -15.05
C PRO A 59 30.63 -2.14 -14.20
N PHE A 60 31.14 -1.42 -13.21
CA PHE A 60 32.20 -1.89 -12.30
C PHE A 60 31.67 -2.46 -10.99
N ASP A 61 30.38 -2.26 -10.70
CA ASP A 61 29.75 -2.82 -9.51
C ASP A 61 29.20 -4.21 -9.84
N HIS A 62 29.81 -5.24 -9.27
CA HIS A 62 29.40 -6.63 -9.45
C HIS A 62 28.66 -7.18 -8.23
N HIS A 63 28.36 -6.34 -7.23
CA HIS A 63 27.59 -6.78 -6.08
C HIS A 63 26.19 -7.22 -6.49
N LYS A 64 25.71 -8.23 -5.79
CA LYS A 64 24.38 -8.81 -6.00
C LYS A 64 23.62 -8.90 -4.70
N PHE A 65 22.30 -8.95 -4.80
CA PHE A 65 21.42 -9.23 -3.69
C PHE A 65 20.37 -10.27 -4.07
N GLN A 66 19.76 -10.89 -3.05
CA GLN A 66 18.66 -11.83 -3.25
C GLN A 66 17.36 -11.04 -3.48
N GLN A 67 16.77 -11.19 -4.66
CA GLN A 67 15.45 -10.67 -4.97
C GLN A 67 14.43 -11.83 -4.93
N ARG A 68 13.38 -11.64 -4.13
CA ARG A 68 12.32 -12.64 -3.94
C ARG A 68 11.35 -12.61 -5.12
N TYR A 69 10.94 -13.79 -5.56
CA TYR A 69 9.91 -13.94 -6.59
C TYR A 69 9.03 -15.17 -6.31
N TYR A 70 7.91 -15.26 -7.03
CA TYR A 70 6.98 -16.38 -6.94
C TYR A 70 6.61 -16.87 -8.34
N GLU A 71 6.30 -18.14 -8.46
CA GLU A 71 5.99 -18.80 -9.73
C GLU A 71 4.74 -19.68 -9.59
N PHE A 72 3.87 -19.62 -10.60
CA PHE A 72 2.73 -20.49 -10.76
C PHE A 72 2.62 -20.96 -12.22
N LEU A 73 2.76 -22.27 -12.44
CA LEU A 73 2.83 -22.88 -13.78
C LEU A 73 1.63 -23.78 -14.11
N ASP A 74 0.71 -24.03 -13.18
CA ASP A 74 -0.34 -25.04 -13.39
C ASP A 74 -1.30 -24.71 -14.55
N TYR A 75 -1.38 -23.44 -14.95
CA TYR A 75 -2.16 -22.99 -16.11
C TYR A 75 -1.33 -22.83 -17.39
N PHE A 76 -0.01 -23.00 -17.31
CA PHE A 76 0.88 -22.74 -18.43
C PHE A 76 0.70 -23.78 -19.54
N ARG A 77 0.38 -23.32 -20.75
CA ARG A 77 0.32 -24.16 -21.94
C ARG A 77 1.71 -24.35 -22.52
N VAL A 78 2.26 -25.54 -22.37
CA VAL A 78 3.53 -25.95 -23.00
C VAL A 78 3.34 -26.06 -24.53
N PRO A 79 4.32 -25.66 -25.35
CA PRO A 79 5.62 -25.13 -24.97
C PRO A 79 5.71 -23.61 -24.89
N ASP A 80 4.72 -22.86 -25.34
CA ASP A 80 4.87 -21.46 -25.77
C ASP A 80 3.82 -20.50 -25.16
N GLY A 81 3.11 -20.92 -24.12
CA GLY A 81 2.13 -20.08 -23.42
C GLY A 81 2.69 -18.71 -23.00
N PRO A 82 1.85 -17.68 -22.85
CA PRO A 82 2.31 -16.38 -22.41
C PRO A 82 2.81 -16.42 -20.95
N ILE A 83 3.68 -15.48 -20.59
CA ILE A 83 4.13 -15.26 -19.22
C ILE A 83 3.57 -13.93 -18.74
N PHE A 84 2.83 -13.98 -17.62
CA PHE A 84 2.30 -12.81 -16.95
C PHE A 84 3.23 -12.44 -15.79
N LEU A 85 3.95 -11.33 -15.95
CA LEU A 85 4.81 -10.76 -14.93
C LEU A 85 4.03 -9.77 -14.07
N LYS A 86 3.73 -10.14 -12.82
CA LYS A 86 3.10 -9.27 -11.82
C LYS A 86 4.16 -8.54 -11.00
N ILE A 87 4.17 -7.22 -11.06
CA ILE A 87 5.06 -6.39 -10.23
C ILE A 87 4.40 -6.21 -8.86
N CYS A 88 5.07 -6.58 -7.76
CA CYS A 88 4.44 -6.51 -6.42
C CYS A 88 4.33 -5.08 -5.88
N GLY A 89 5.17 -4.15 -6.34
CA GLY A 89 5.11 -2.73 -5.98
C GLY A 89 5.76 -2.42 -4.62
N GLU A 90 5.27 -1.36 -3.99
CA GLU A 90 5.77 -0.72 -2.78
C GLU A 90 5.43 -1.47 -1.48
N SER A 91 5.43 -2.81 -1.53
CA SER A 91 5.09 -3.67 -0.38
C SER A 91 5.78 -5.02 -0.43
N SER A 92 5.72 -5.75 0.69
CA SER A 92 6.10 -7.17 0.73
C SER A 92 5.20 -7.95 -0.22
N CYS A 93 5.80 -8.75 -1.08
CA CYS A 93 5.09 -9.71 -1.88
C CYS A 93 4.84 -10.98 -1.05
N ASP A 94 3.58 -11.37 -0.91
CA ASP A 94 3.18 -12.51 -0.07
C ASP A 94 2.81 -13.77 -0.88
N GLY A 95 3.07 -13.73 -2.19
CA GLY A 95 2.71 -14.80 -3.13
C GLY A 95 2.00 -14.30 -4.38
N ILE A 96 1.40 -15.24 -5.10
CA ILE A 96 0.49 -14.95 -6.22
C ILE A 96 -0.92 -15.25 -5.74
N ALA A 97 -1.72 -14.20 -5.59
CA ALA A 97 -3.13 -14.32 -5.24
C ALA A 97 -3.93 -14.94 -6.39
N ASN A 98 -5.00 -15.65 -6.05
CA ASN A 98 -5.98 -16.13 -7.02
C ASN A 98 -7.00 -15.02 -7.31
N ASP A 99 -6.54 -14.00 -8.04
CA ASP A 99 -7.28 -12.80 -8.40
C ASP A 99 -7.60 -12.74 -9.91
N TYR A 100 -7.93 -11.56 -10.42
CA TYR A 100 -8.21 -11.35 -11.84
C TYR A 100 -7.05 -11.80 -12.77
N ILE A 101 -5.78 -11.67 -12.34
CA ILE A 101 -4.63 -12.15 -13.12
C ILE A 101 -4.67 -13.69 -13.22
N GLY A 102 -5.07 -14.38 -12.15
CA GLY A 102 -5.29 -15.83 -12.15
C GLY A 102 -6.37 -16.27 -13.13
N VAL A 103 -7.48 -15.52 -13.21
CA VAL A 103 -8.56 -15.76 -14.19
C VAL A 103 -8.06 -15.62 -15.62
N LEU A 104 -7.30 -14.55 -15.90
CA LEU A 104 -6.70 -14.33 -17.23
C LEU A 104 -5.68 -15.43 -17.55
N ALA A 105 -4.84 -15.81 -16.59
CA ALA A 105 -3.81 -16.81 -16.80
C ALA A 105 -4.42 -18.16 -17.19
N LYS A 106 -5.50 -18.57 -16.48
CA LYS A 106 -6.25 -19.78 -16.83
C LYS A 106 -6.84 -19.72 -18.24
N LYS A 107 -7.43 -18.58 -18.61
CA LYS A 107 -8.06 -18.39 -19.93
C LYS A 107 -7.06 -18.46 -21.07
N PHE A 108 -5.87 -17.86 -20.90
CA PHE A 108 -4.87 -17.74 -21.96
C PHE A 108 -3.81 -18.84 -21.95
N GLY A 109 -3.85 -19.74 -20.97
CA GLY A 109 -2.82 -20.76 -20.79
C GLY A 109 -1.47 -20.17 -20.35
N ALA A 110 -1.51 -19.14 -19.48
CA ALA A 110 -0.35 -18.37 -19.08
C ALA A 110 0.32 -18.91 -17.81
N ALA A 111 1.64 -18.79 -17.75
CA ALA A 111 2.37 -18.83 -16.49
C ALA A 111 2.22 -17.49 -15.77
N VAL A 112 2.16 -17.51 -14.45
CA VAL A 112 2.22 -16.27 -13.65
C VAL A 112 3.50 -16.28 -12.83
N VAL A 113 4.25 -15.20 -12.94
CA VAL A 113 5.45 -14.95 -12.14
C VAL A 113 5.31 -13.58 -11.49
N SER A 114 5.67 -13.45 -10.21
CA SER A 114 5.69 -12.16 -9.54
C SER A 114 7.07 -11.82 -9.02
N LEU A 115 7.51 -10.58 -9.20
CA LEU A 115 8.80 -10.09 -8.73
C LEU A 115 8.60 -9.06 -7.63
N GLU A 116 9.23 -9.30 -6.48
CA GLU A 116 9.24 -8.34 -5.38
C GLU A 116 10.16 -7.17 -5.70
N HIS A 117 9.71 -5.96 -5.39
CA HIS A 117 10.47 -4.75 -5.66
C HIS A 117 11.70 -4.65 -4.74
N ARG A 118 12.85 -4.20 -5.28
CA ARG A 118 14.04 -3.91 -4.46
C ARG A 118 13.68 -2.97 -3.29
N TYR A 119 14.25 -3.23 -2.12
CA TYR A 119 14.00 -2.51 -0.85
C TYR A 119 12.62 -2.73 -0.20
N TYR A 120 11.77 -3.60 -0.73
CA TYR A 120 10.51 -3.97 -0.10
C TYR A 120 10.51 -5.45 0.29
N GLY A 121 9.71 -5.78 1.31
CA GLY A 121 9.58 -7.15 1.82
C GLY A 121 10.92 -7.73 2.26
N LYS A 122 11.31 -8.83 1.64
CA LYS A 122 12.57 -9.53 1.92
C LYS A 122 13.65 -9.25 0.87
N SER A 123 13.35 -8.47 -0.17
CA SER A 123 14.26 -8.12 -1.26
C SER A 123 15.11 -6.90 -0.89
N LEU A 124 15.90 -7.03 0.17
CA LEU A 124 16.69 -5.95 0.75
C LEU A 124 18.16 -6.07 0.33
N PRO A 125 18.72 -5.12 -0.44
CA PRO A 125 20.14 -5.16 -0.80
C PRO A 125 21.07 -4.92 0.40
N PHE A 126 20.59 -4.21 1.42
CA PHE A 126 21.34 -3.89 2.64
C PHE A 126 20.50 -4.13 3.88
N LYS A 127 21.16 -4.34 5.03
CA LYS A 127 20.50 -4.51 6.33
C LYS A 127 19.92 -3.22 6.91
N SER A 128 20.46 -2.06 6.52
CA SER A 128 20.05 -0.75 7.01
C SER A 128 19.61 0.16 5.86
N THR A 129 18.63 1.02 6.12
CA THR A 129 18.06 1.97 5.15
C THR A 129 18.64 3.38 5.35
N THR A 130 19.96 3.50 5.44
CA THR A 130 20.63 4.81 5.44
C THR A 130 20.50 5.49 4.08
N THR A 131 20.63 6.81 4.02
CA THR A 131 20.57 7.56 2.73
C THR A 131 21.56 7.02 1.70
N GLU A 132 22.77 6.66 2.14
CA GLU A 132 23.77 6.03 1.28
C GLU A 132 23.28 4.69 0.71
N ASN A 133 22.71 3.82 1.55
CA ASN A 133 22.18 2.54 1.10
C ASN A 133 20.93 2.70 0.24
N LEU A 134 20.14 3.75 0.43
CA LEU A 134 18.93 4.03 -0.36
C LEU A 134 19.22 4.63 -1.74
N ARG A 135 20.48 4.96 -2.07
CA ARG A 135 20.84 5.49 -3.40
C ARG A 135 20.47 4.56 -4.55
N TYR A 136 20.35 3.25 -4.31
CA TYR A 136 19.95 2.28 -5.32
C TYR A 136 18.43 2.01 -5.34
N LEU A 137 17.65 2.68 -4.51
CA LEU A 137 16.19 2.66 -4.54
C LEU A 137 15.68 3.72 -5.54
N SER A 138 15.45 3.30 -6.77
CA SER A 138 14.80 4.15 -7.78
C SER A 138 13.96 3.32 -8.74
N SER A 139 12.93 3.94 -9.33
CA SER A 139 12.13 3.33 -10.39
C SER A 139 13.00 2.91 -11.58
N LYS A 140 14.01 3.73 -11.89
CA LYS A 140 15.05 3.44 -12.89
C LYS A 140 15.76 2.12 -12.66
N GLN A 141 16.24 1.88 -11.44
CA GLN A 141 16.89 0.61 -11.09
C GLN A 141 15.89 -0.57 -11.11
N ALA A 142 14.67 -0.35 -10.59
CA ALA A 142 13.62 -1.36 -10.58
C ALA A 142 13.18 -1.80 -12.00
N LEU A 143 13.19 -0.90 -12.97
CA LEU A 143 12.92 -1.24 -14.37
C LEU A 143 13.99 -2.16 -14.97
N PHE A 144 15.26 -1.95 -14.62
CA PHE A 144 16.34 -2.87 -15.02
C PHE A 144 16.27 -4.20 -14.26
N ASP A 145 15.82 -4.21 -13.00
CA ASP A 145 15.56 -5.46 -12.29
C ASP A 145 14.58 -6.34 -13.05
N LEU A 146 13.49 -5.75 -13.54
CA LEU A 146 12.46 -6.45 -14.32
C LEU A 146 13.06 -7.00 -15.63
N ALA A 147 13.92 -6.24 -16.30
CA ALA A 147 14.54 -6.66 -17.56
C ALA A 147 15.48 -7.87 -17.35
N VAL A 148 16.35 -7.78 -16.34
CA VAL A 148 17.28 -8.85 -15.98
C VAL A 148 16.53 -10.09 -15.46
N PHE A 149 15.50 -9.89 -14.63
CA PHE A 149 14.69 -10.98 -14.11
C PHE A 149 13.92 -11.70 -15.22
N ARG A 150 13.32 -10.96 -16.16
CA ARG A 150 12.64 -11.53 -17.33
C ARG A 150 13.58 -12.46 -18.11
N GLN A 151 14.80 -12.01 -18.39
CA GLN A 151 15.79 -12.80 -19.12
C GLN A 151 16.14 -14.08 -18.35
N TYR A 152 16.50 -13.94 -17.07
CA TYR A 152 16.79 -15.07 -16.18
C TYR A 152 15.66 -16.09 -16.15
N TYR A 153 14.41 -15.63 -16.01
CA TYR A 153 13.27 -16.52 -15.89
C TYR A 153 12.94 -17.22 -17.21
N GLN A 154 13.08 -16.54 -18.35
CA GLN A 154 12.93 -17.16 -19.67
C GLN A 154 13.91 -18.33 -19.84
N GLU A 155 15.18 -18.13 -19.46
CA GLU A 155 16.22 -19.17 -19.48
C GLU A 155 15.92 -20.29 -18.49
N SER A 156 15.50 -19.94 -17.26
CA SER A 156 15.11 -20.92 -16.24
C SER A 156 13.95 -21.80 -16.71
N LEU A 157 12.93 -21.21 -17.33
CA LEU A 157 11.78 -21.94 -17.85
C LEU A 157 12.17 -22.82 -19.05
N ASN A 158 13.07 -22.35 -19.91
CA ASN A 158 13.64 -23.17 -20.99
C ASN A 158 14.32 -24.42 -20.44
N LEU A 159 15.16 -24.28 -19.42
CA LEU A 159 15.82 -25.40 -18.75
C LEU A 159 14.83 -26.35 -18.08
N LYS A 160 13.86 -25.83 -17.32
CA LYS A 160 12.82 -26.64 -16.64
C LYS A 160 12.01 -27.50 -17.62
N LEU A 161 11.77 -26.99 -18.83
CA LEU A 161 10.99 -27.66 -19.87
C LEU A 161 11.86 -28.42 -20.89
N ASN A 162 13.18 -28.53 -20.65
CA ASN A 162 14.14 -29.17 -21.55
C ASN A 162 14.04 -28.68 -23.00
N ARG A 163 13.95 -27.35 -23.17
CA ARG A 163 13.87 -26.67 -24.47
C ARG A 163 14.99 -25.65 -24.62
N THR A 164 15.37 -25.37 -25.86
CA THR A 164 16.47 -24.43 -26.18
C THR A 164 15.99 -23.38 -27.16
N GLY A 165 16.30 -22.11 -26.90
CA GLY A 165 16.00 -21.01 -27.82
C GLY A 165 14.53 -20.65 -27.98
N VAL A 166 13.64 -21.14 -27.10
CA VAL A 166 12.22 -20.77 -27.14
C VAL A 166 12.02 -19.45 -26.39
N GLU A 167 11.25 -18.56 -27.00
CA GLU A 167 10.91 -17.25 -26.47
C GLU A 167 9.40 -17.17 -26.25
N ASN A 168 8.96 -16.74 -25.06
CA ASN A 168 7.54 -16.69 -24.72
C ASN A 168 7.00 -15.26 -24.90
N PRO A 169 5.70 -15.08 -25.19
CA PRO A 169 5.07 -13.77 -25.12
C PRO A 169 4.99 -13.28 -23.67
N TRP A 170 5.54 -12.10 -23.36
CA TRP A 170 5.52 -11.54 -22.00
C TRP A 170 4.53 -10.39 -21.87
N PHE A 171 3.65 -10.45 -20.86
CA PHE A 171 2.75 -9.36 -20.50
C PHE A 171 3.02 -8.91 -19.07
N VAL A 172 3.12 -7.61 -18.84
CA VAL A 172 3.49 -7.03 -17.54
C VAL A 172 2.27 -6.41 -16.87
N PHE A 173 2.11 -6.65 -15.57
CA PHE A 173 0.95 -6.24 -14.79
C PHE A 173 1.39 -5.47 -13.55
N GLY A 174 0.67 -4.39 -13.25
CA GLY A 174 0.85 -3.63 -12.02
C GLY A 174 -0.33 -2.70 -11.72
N VAL A 175 -0.39 -2.24 -10.48
CA VAL A 175 -1.37 -1.28 -9.95
C VAL A 175 -0.68 -0.14 -9.19
N SER A 176 -1.23 1.07 -9.19
CA SER A 176 -0.64 2.22 -8.50
C SER A 176 0.79 2.50 -9.02
N TYR A 177 1.79 2.64 -8.15
CA TYR A 177 3.20 2.79 -8.54
C TYR A 177 3.70 1.61 -9.37
N SER A 178 3.34 0.36 -9.01
CA SER A 178 3.68 -0.80 -9.84
C SER A 178 2.98 -0.78 -11.21
N GLY A 179 1.82 -0.12 -11.32
CA GLY A 179 1.16 0.16 -12.59
C GLY A 179 1.97 1.13 -13.45
N ALA A 180 2.56 2.17 -12.82
CA ALA A 180 3.49 3.06 -13.50
C ALA A 180 4.74 2.30 -13.98
N LEU A 181 5.32 1.44 -13.15
CA LEU A 181 6.42 0.55 -13.56
C LEU A 181 6.03 -0.36 -14.73
N SER A 182 4.82 -0.95 -14.72
CA SER A 182 4.31 -1.78 -15.81
C SER A 182 4.27 -1.01 -17.14
N ALA A 183 3.72 0.21 -17.13
CA ALA A 183 3.68 1.08 -18.30
C ALA A 183 5.08 1.51 -18.77
N TRP A 184 5.94 1.96 -17.85
CA TRP A 184 7.29 2.41 -18.16
C TRP A 184 8.18 1.27 -18.64
N PHE A 185 7.98 0.04 -18.16
CA PHE A 185 8.70 -1.14 -18.63
C PHE A 185 8.39 -1.44 -20.08
N ARG A 186 7.10 -1.44 -20.46
CA ARG A 186 6.69 -1.57 -21.87
C ARG A 186 7.25 -0.45 -22.73
N LEU A 187 7.27 0.78 -22.23
CA LEU A 187 7.82 1.93 -22.95
C LEU A 187 9.33 1.84 -23.17
N LYS A 188 10.10 1.43 -22.15
CA LYS A 188 11.58 1.42 -22.19
C LYS A 188 12.16 0.13 -22.76
N PHE A 189 11.47 -1.00 -22.58
CA PHE A 189 11.91 -2.32 -23.03
C PHE A 189 10.83 -2.98 -23.92
N PRO A 190 10.38 -2.33 -25.01
CA PRO A 190 9.32 -2.89 -25.86
C PRO A 190 9.73 -4.18 -26.56
N HIS A 191 11.03 -4.48 -26.64
CA HIS A 191 11.58 -5.73 -27.16
C HIS A 191 11.50 -6.90 -26.17
N LEU A 192 11.25 -6.66 -24.87
CA LEU A 192 11.18 -7.70 -23.84
C LEU A 192 9.75 -8.10 -23.45
N THR A 193 8.74 -7.35 -23.90
CA THR A 193 7.33 -7.58 -23.56
C THR A 193 6.42 -7.30 -24.74
N CYS A 194 5.33 -8.04 -24.90
CA CYS A 194 4.31 -7.84 -25.91
C CYS A 194 3.28 -6.78 -25.52
N GLY A 195 3.07 -6.55 -24.22
CA GLY A 195 2.08 -5.59 -23.73
C GLY A 195 2.08 -5.43 -22.21
N SER A 196 1.39 -4.41 -21.73
CA SER A 196 1.30 -4.08 -20.30
C SER A 196 -0.13 -3.77 -19.89
N LEU A 197 -0.56 -4.28 -18.74
CA LEU A 197 -1.74 -3.81 -18.02
C LEU A 197 -1.26 -2.93 -16.86
N ALA A 198 -1.56 -1.64 -16.97
CA ALA A 198 -1.17 -0.61 -16.01
C ALA A 198 -2.42 -0.05 -15.33
N SER A 199 -2.87 -0.71 -14.26
CA SER A 199 -4.12 -0.37 -13.57
C SER A 199 -3.92 0.81 -12.63
N SER A 200 -4.77 1.83 -12.71
CA SER A 200 -4.69 3.05 -11.87
C SER A 200 -3.25 3.58 -11.74
N ALA A 201 -2.52 3.59 -12.86
CA ALA A 201 -1.09 3.80 -12.87
C ALA A 201 -0.75 5.28 -12.69
N VAL A 202 0.05 5.59 -11.67
CA VAL A 202 0.56 6.95 -11.40
C VAL A 202 1.76 7.27 -12.32
N VAL A 203 1.52 7.27 -13.63
CA VAL A 203 2.57 7.45 -14.66
C VAL A 203 3.18 8.85 -14.68
N LEU A 204 2.48 9.83 -14.11
CA LEU A 204 2.94 11.19 -13.95
C LEU A 204 3.07 11.48 -12.45
N ALA A 205 4.30 11.76 -12.00
CA ALA A 205 4.55 12.22 -10.64
C ALA A 205 4.35 13.74 -10.58
N VAL A 206 3.33 14.17 -9.85
CA VAL A 206 3.02 15.58 -9.62
C VAL A 206 3.34 15.88 -8.15
N TYR A 207 4.20 16.88 -7.90
CA TYR A 207 4.64 17.20 -6.54
C TYR A 207 3.52 17.82 -5.70
N ASN A 208 2.80 18.79 -6.27
CA ASN A 208 1.64 19.40 -5.65
C ASN A 208 0.41 19.07 -6.50
N TYR A 209 -0.37 18.08 -6.07
CA TYR A 209 -1.43 17.47 -6.87
C TYR A 209 -2.83 17.72 -6.31
N SER A 210 -3.23 18.99 -6.26
CA SER A 210 -4.53 19.42 -5.75
C SER A 210 -5.73 18.82 -6.50
N GLU A 211 -5.52 18.42 -7.76
CA GLU A 211 -6.53 17.78 -8.60
C GLU A 211 -6.99 16.43 -8.02
N PHE A 212 -6.15 15.77 -7.22
CA PHE A 212 -6.55 14.58 -6.47
C PHE A 212 -7.69 14.91 -5.50
N ASP A 213 -7.51 15.92 -4.65
CA ASP A 213 -8.53 16.35 -3.68
C ASP A 213 -9.77 16.91 -4.38
N GLN A 214 -9.59 17.57 -5.53
CA GLN A 214 -10.72 18.01 -6.35
C GLN A 214 -11.56 16.81 -6.82
N GLN A 215 -10.93 15.76 -7.36
CA GLN A 215 -11.60 14.55 -7.81
C GLN A 215 -12.30 13.83 -6.65
N ILE A 216 -11.69 13.80 -5.46
CA ILE A 216 -12.32 13.29 -4.24
C ILE A 216 -13.60 14.06 -3.94
N GLY A 217 -13.55 15.40 -3.95
CA GLY A 217 -14.71 16.24 -3.74
C GLY A 217 -15.81 16.04 -4.78
N GLU A 218 -15.45 15.85 -6.04
CA GLU A 218 -16.42 15.51 -7.11
C GLU A 218 -17.08 14.15 -6.86
N SER A 219 -16.30 13.16 -6.47
CA SER A 219 -16.78 11.80 -6.15
C SER A 219 -17.69 11.77 -4.91
N ALA A 220 -17.51 12.70 -3.98
CA ALA A 220 -18.33 12.85 -2.79
C ALA A 220 -19.76 13.35 -3.07
N GLY A 221 -19.97 14.00 -4.21
CA GLY A 221 -21.22 14.71 -4.51
C GLY A 221 -21.34 16.03 -3.75
N ALA A 222 -22.24 16.89 -4.24
CA ALA A 222 -22.29 18.31 -3.84
C ALA A 222 -22.49 18.54 -2.33
N GLU A 223 -23.36 17.76 -1.70
CA GLU A 223 -23.70 17.92 -0.29
C GLU A 223 -22.54 17.54 0.63
N CYS A 224 -21.99 16.33 0.45
CA CYS A 224 -20.86 15.84 1.23
C CYS A 224 -19.60 16.67 0.99
N LYS A 225 -19.32 17.06 -0.27
CA LYS A 225 -18.25 18.00 -0.61
C LYS A 225 -18.36 19.29 0.18
N ALA A 226 -19.53 19.92 0.20
CA ALA A 226 -19.74 21.16 0.95
C ALA A 226 -19.62 20.97 2.45
N ALA A 227 -20.00 19.80 2.98
CA ALA A 227 -19.83 19.48 4.40
C ALA A 227 -18.36 19.25 4.79
N LEU A 228 -17.60 18.58 3.93
CA LEU A 228 -16.15 18.40 4.12
C LEU A 228 -15.41 19.75 4.08
N GLN A 229 -15.72 20.62 3.10
CA GLN A 229 -15.12 21.94 2.99
C GLN A 229 -15.42 22.82 4.21
N GLU A 230 -16.67 22.83 4.69
CA GLU A 230 -17.06 23.55 5.91
C GLU A 230 -16.37 22.98 7.16
N THR A 231 -16.22 21.66 7.24
CA THR A 231 -15.47 21.01 8.33
C THR A 231 -14.01 21.43 8.33
N THR A 232 -13.35 21.43 7.17
CA THR A 232 -11.95 21.87 7.04
C THR A 232 -11.79 23.33 7.47
N GLN A 233 -12.68 24.22 7.00
CA GLN A 233 -12.64 25.64 7.38
C GLN A 233 -12.78 25.83 8.90
N LEU A 234 -13.76 25.16 9.53
CA LEU A 234 -13.96 25.23 10.97
C LEU A 234 -12.74 24.70 11.74
N VAL A 235 -12.11 23.63 11.25
CA VAL A 235 -10.89 23.09 11.84
C VAL A 235 -9.75 24.09 11.77
N GLU A 236 -9.52 24.73 10.62
CA GLU A 236 -8.47 25.75 10.44
C GLU A 236 -8.66 26.94 11.39
N GLU A 237 -9.87 27.49 11.46
CA GLU A 237 -10.21 28.60 12.36
C GLU A 237 -9.99 28.22 13.83
N ARG A 238 -10.35 26.99 14.22
CA ARG A 238 -10.22 26.53 15.60
C ARG A 238 -8.79 26.12 15.95
N LEU A 239 -8.00 25.65 14.99
CA LEU A 239 -6.58 25.37 15.19
C LEU A 239 -5.83 26.63 15.62
N ALA A 240 -6.16 27.78 15.03
CA ALA A 240 -5.54 29.07 15.36
C ALA A 240 -5.78 29.51 16.82
N SER A 241 -6.89 29.08 17.43
CA SER A 241 -7.28 29.50 18.79
C SER A 241 -7.04 28.43 19.87
N ASN A 242 -7.26 27.15 19.56
CA ASN A 242 -7.14 26.06 20.53
C ASN A 242 -6.70 24.74 19.88
N LYS A 243 -5.49 24.74 19.32
CA LYS A 243 -4.89 23.57 18.64
C LYS A 243 -5.00 22.26 19.41
N LYS A 244 -4.74 22.26 20.73
CA LYS A 244 -4.72 21.03 21.53
C LYS A 244 -6.11 20.42 21.63
N ALA A 245 -7.14 21.24 21.88
CA ALA A 245 -8.51 20.75 21.94
C ALA A 245 -8.97 20.19 20.59
N VAL A 246 -8.72 20.91 19.49
CA VAL A 246 -9.09 20.46 18.14
C VAL A 246 -8.41 19.12 17.81
N LYS A 247 -7.09 19.03 17.94
CA LYS A 247 -6.38 17.78 17.65
C LYS A 247 -6.85 16.61 18.54
N THR A 248 -7.24 16.87 19.78
CA THR A 248 -7.81 15.85 20.68
C THR A 248 -9.15 15.31 20.18
N LEU A 249 -10.01 16.15 19.59
CA LEU A 249 -11.30 15.71 19.01
C LEU A 249 -11.11 14.65 17.92
N PHE A 250 -10.00 14.71 17.19
CA PHE A 250 -9.70 13.74 16.13
C PHE A 250 -8.77 12.60 16.60
N GLY A 251 -8.52 12.47 17.90
CA GLY A 251 -7.57 11.48 18.43
C GLY A 251 -6.12 11.73 17.99
N ALA A 252 -5.81 12.95 17.53
CA ALA A 252 -4.55 13.32 16.88
C ALA A 252 -3.70 14.28 17.74
N ALA A 253 -3.90 14.28 19.06
CA ALA A 253 -3.21 15.19 19.98
C ALA A 253 -1.67 15.05 19.97
N GLY A 254 -1.14 13.93 19.48
CA GLY A 254 0.30 13.70 19.29
C GLY A 254 0.91 14.30 18.02
N LEU A 255 0.09 14.83 17.10
CA LEU A 255 0.60 15.53 15.91
C LEU A 255 0.97 16.96 16.31
N GLU A 256 2.24 17.21 16.57
CA GLU A 256 2.71 18.53 17.04
C GLU A 256 2.66 19.59 15.94
N ILE A 257 3.03 19.21 14.72
CA ILE A 257 3.04 20.08 13.54
C ILE A 257 1.60 20.22 13.02
N ASP A 258 1.13 21.45 12.82
CA ASP A 258 -0.25 21.70 12.35
C ASP A 258 -0.46 21.21 10.91
N GLY A 259 0.56 21.30 10.06
CA GLY A 259 0.55 20.74 8.71
C GLY A 259 0.32 19.23 8.69
N ASP A 260 0.95 18.47 9.59
CA ASP A 260 0.76 17.02 9.69
C ASP A 260 -0.68 16.67 10.10
N PHE A 261 -1.27 17.47 10.99
CA PHE A 261 -2.66 17.30 11.39
C PHE A 261 -3.65 17.63 10.26
N LEU A 262 -3.41 18.69 9.50
CA LEU A 262 -4.23 19.03 8.33
C LEU A 262 -4.11 17.96 7.23
N TYR A 263 -2.89 17.46 7.00
CA TYR A 263 -2.67 16.33 6.09
C TYR A 263 -3.44 15.08 6.56
N PHE A 264 -3.36 14.73 7.84
CA PHE A 264 -4.12 13.62 8.42
C PHE A 264 -5.62 13.76 8.20
N LEU A 265 -6.19 14.96 8.40
CA LEU A 265 -7.61 15.20 8.21
C LEU A 265 -8.02 15.05 6.74
N ALA A 266 -7.25 15.64 5.82
CA ALA A 266 -7.50 15.54 4.38
C ALA A 266 -7.40 14.08 3.90
N ASP A 267 -6.35 13.36 4.31
CA ASP A 267 -6.11 11.95 3.93
C ASP A 267 -7.20 11.02 4.48
N ALA A 268 -7.67 11.24 5.71
CA ALA A 268 -8.78 10.49 6.29
C ALA A 268 -10.07 10.61 5.46
N ALA A 269 -10.36 11.81 4.93
CA ALA A 269 -11.49 12.02 4.04
C ALA A 269 -11.25 11.35 2.68
N ALA A 270 -10.08 11.55 2.07
CA ALA A 270 -9.75 11.00 0.75
C ALA A 270 -9.76 9.46 0.71
N ILE A 271 -9.22 8.80 1.74
CA ILE A 271 -9.19 7.33 1.86
C ILE A 271 -10.60 6.74 1.81
N ALA A 272 -11.60 7.42 2.39
CA ALA A 272 -12.98 6.94 2.37
C ALA A 272 -13.50 6.78 0.93
N PHE A 273 -13.15 7.68 0.03
CA PHE A 273 -13.56 7.60 -1.38
C PHE A 273 -12.65 6.67 -2.18
N GLN A 274 -11.33 6.80 -2.01
CA GLN A 274 -10.35 5.99 -2.75
C GLN A 274 -10.59 4.49 -2.60
N TYR A 275 -11.00 4.05 -1.40
CA TYR A 275 -11.24 2.64 -1.10
C TYR A 275 -12.74 2.28 -1.00
N GLY A 276 -13.62 3.10 -1.58
CA GLY A 276 -15.04 2.75 -1.77
C GLY A 276 -15.86 2.64 -0.48
N ASN A 277 -15.60 3.49 0.51
CA ASN A 277 -16.35 3.62 1.76
C ASN A 277 -16.95 5.03 1.98
N PRO A 278 -17.52 5.72 0.96
CA PRO A 278 -18.06 7.07 1.14
C PRO A 278 -19.19 7.12 2.18
N ASP A 279 -19.96 6.04 2.31
CA ASP A 279 -21.10 5.95 3.25
C ASP A 279 -20.69 5.96 4.72
N LYS A 280 -19.42 5.67 5.03
CA LYS A 280 -18.91 5.78 6.40
C LYS A 280 -18.59 7.23 6.78
N LEU A 281 -18.42 8.10 5.79
CA LEU A 281 -18.01 9.49 5.96
C LEU A 281 -19.18 10.44 5.70
N CYS A 282 -19.81 10.35 4.53
CA CYS A 282 -20.75 11.37 4.07
C CYS A 282 -22.03 11.49 4.91
N PRO A 283 -22.81 10.42 5.18
CA PRO A 283 -24.02 10.53 5.98
C PRO A 283 -23.82 11.18 7.36
N PRO A 284 -22.84 10.77 8.21
CA PRO A 284 -22.64 11.42 9.50
C PRO A 284 -22.13 12.87 9.38
N THR A 285 -21.27 13.16 8.40
CA THR A 285 -20.76 14.53 8.17
C THR A 285 -21.87 15.47 7.68
N CYS A 286 -22.77 15.02 6.80
CA CYS A 286 -23.92 15.82 6.36
C CYS A 286 -24.92 16.04 7.51
N ALA A 287 -25.25 15.01 8.28
CA ALA A 287 -26.20 15.12 9.39
C ALA A 287 -25.71 16.08 10.48
N SER A 288 -24.42 16.05 10.80
CA SER A 288 -23.81 16.97 11.78
C SER A 288 -23.83 18.42 11.29
N LYS A 289 -23.61 18.66 9.99
CA LYS A 289 -23.78 19.98 9.38
C LYS A 289 -25.22 20.51 9.48
N GLU A 290 -26.22 19.67 9.20
CA GLU A 290 -27.62 20.07 9.35
C GLU A 290 -27.98 20.34 10.82
N GLY A 291 -27.51 19.50 11.74
CA GLY A 291 -27.70 19.68 13.18
C GLY A 291 -27.09 20.99 13.69
N TRP A 292 -25.89 21.33 13.22
CA TRP A 292 -25.21 22.58 13.54
C TRP A 292 -25.94 23.82 13.00
N ARG A 293 -26.48 23.75 11.78
CA ARG A 293 -27.30 24.83 11.21
C ARG A 293 -28.60 25.01 11.99
N ARG A 294 -29.24 23.93 12.42
CA ARG A 294 -30.47 23.97 13.23
C ARG A 294 -30.23 24.50 14.65
N SER A 295 -29.02 24.35 15.21
CA SER A 295 -28.68 24.80 16.56
C SER A 295 -28.17 26.26 16.64
N GLY A 296 -28.17 27.00 15.53
CA GLY A 296 -27.73 28.40 15.53
C GLY A 296 -26.22 28.59 15.71
N GLY A 297 -25.41 27.59 15.33
CA GLY A 297 -23.95 27.69 15.34
C GLY A 297 -23.26 27.20 16.62
N GLY A 298 -24.00 26.61 17.56
CA GLY A 298 -23.45 25.99 18.77
C GLY A 298 -22.64 24.73 18.49
N ILE A 299 -21.57 24.49 19.25
CA ILE A 299 -20.62 23.37 19.08
C ILE A 299 -21.36 22.03 18.93
N CYS A 300 -21.33 21.46 17.73
CA CYS A 300 -21.75 20.09 17.50
C CYS A 300 -20.64 19.18 18.02
N LYS A 301 -20.94 18.30 18.98
CA LYS A 301 -20.02 17.22 19.38
C LYS A 301 -19.92 16.25 18.20
N ILE A 302 -18.90 16.40 17.38
CA ILE A 302 -18.48 15.40 16.40
C ILE A 302 -17.48 14.50 17.14
N CYS A 303 -17.93 13.30 17.54
CA CYS A 303 -17.14 12.12 17.92
C CYS A 303 -18.10 10.94 18.07
#